data_AF-A0A2V8MSN6-F1
#
_entry.id   AF-A0A2V8MSN6-F1
#
_cell.length_a   1.000
_cell.length_b   1.000
_cell.length_c   1.000
_cell.angle_alpha   90.00
_cell.angle_beta   90.00
_cell.angle_gamma   90.00
#
_symmetry.space_group_name_H-M   'P 1'
#
loop_
_entity.id
_entity.type
_entity.pdbx_description
1 polymer ?
#
loop_
_entity_poly.entity_id
_entity_poly.type
_entity_poly.pdbx_seq_one_letter_code
_entity_poly.pdbx_strand_id
1 'polypeptide(L)'
;DRSGRFITMQGAHQFIAKSYTLKLLVAAAYNLTPRAISGGPDWIDLIRYDVRAVAPGEVRPNLDEQMAMLRTLLAERFKLTFHTEPKEFSVYALMVAKNGARLKESTAPPDESPRLINTVFPGDRIVLPARNATMPQFASMLQRAVLDRPVLDK
;
A
#
# COMPACT_ATOMS: atom_id res chain seq x y z
N ASP A 1 4.96 -8.32 -21.47
CA ASP A 1 3.95 -8.59 -20.43
C ASP A 1 3.30 -7.25 -20.04
N ARG A 2 2.01 -7.04 -20.31
CA ARG A 2 1.29 -5.77 -20.02
C ARG A 2 0.74 -5.72 -18.58
N SER A 3 1.22 -6.58 -17.69
CA SER A 3 0.77 -6.59 -16.30
C SER A 3 1.37 -5.40 -15.54
N GLY A 4 0.51 -4.55 -14.98
CA GLY A 4 0.95 -3.49 -14.06
C GLY A 4 1.53 -4.03 -12.75
N ARG A 5 2.14 -3.15 -11.96
CA ARG A 5 2.54 -3.41 -10.57
C ARG A 5 1.30 -3.34 -9.68
N PHE A 6 1.07 -4.35 -8.85
CA PHE A 6 -0.05 -4.39 -7.91
C PHE A 6 0.28 -5.22 -6.65
N ILE A 7 -0.47 -4.94 -5.59
CA ILE A 7 -0.47 -5.69 -4.34
C ILE A 7 -1.92 -5.99 -3.95
N THR A 8 -2.25 -7.25 -3.64
CA THR A 8 -3.63 -7.66 -3.38
C THR A 8 -3.69 -8.96 -2.58
N MET A 9 -4.86 -9.21 -1.98
CA MET A 9 -5.27 -10.54 -1.54
C MET A 9 -6.11 -11.20 -2.63
N GLN A 10 -5.73 -12.42 -3.03
CA GLN A 10 -6.57 -13.33 -3.82
C GLN A 10 -7.30 -14.29 -2.87
N GLY A 11 -8.63 -14.21 -2.87
CA GLY A 11 -9.44 -14.92 -1.89
C GLY A 11 -9.10 -14.53 -0.45
N ALA A 12 -9.27 -15.46 0.49
CA ALA A 12 -8.94 -15.27 1.90
C ALA A 12 -7.47 -15.58 2.23
N HIS A 13 -6.80 -16.40 1.42
CA HIS A 13 -5.56 -17.07 1.87
C HIS A 13 -4.32 -16.73 1.04
N GLN A 14 -4.41 -15.94 -0.04
CA GLN A 14 -3.22 -15.65 -0.86
C GLN A 14 -2.91 -14.17 -0.94
N PHE A 15 -1.73 -13.80 -0.46
CA PHE A 15 -1.15 -12.48 -0.64
C PHE A 15 -0.26 -12.47 -1.88
N ILE A 16 -0.48 -11.49 -2.77
CA ILE A 16 0.31 -11.33 -3.99
C ILE A 16 0.80 -9.89 -4.11
N ALA A 17 2.11 -9.73 -4.33
CA ALA A 17 2.71 -8.50 -4.83
C ALA A 17 3.45 -8.81 -6.14
N LYS A 18 3.12 -8.12 -7.23
CA LYS A 18 3.78 -8.33 -8.55
C LYS A 18 4.63 -7.11 -8.90
N SER A 19 5.87 -7.33 -9.33
CA SER A 19 6.79 -6.31 -9.84
C SER A 19 7.13 -5.20 -8.83
N TYR A 20 7.32 -5.58 -7.56
CA TYR A 20 7.67 -4.67 -6.46
C TYR A 20 9.16 -4.65 -6.15
N THR A 21 9.76 -3.48 -5.98
CA THR A 21 11.11 -3.39 -5.38
C THR A 21 11.03 -3.59 -3.86
N LEU A 22 12.15 -3.93 -3.22
CA LEU A 22 12.16 -4.11 -1.77
C LEU A 22 11.74 -2.83 -1.04
N LYS A 23 12.22 -1.66 -1.48
CA LYS A 23 11.81 -0.37 -0.89
C LYS A 23 10.30 -0.14 -0.95
N LEU A 24 9.66 -0.55 -2.05
CA LEU A 24 8.21 -0.43 -2.19
C LEU A 24 7.46 -1.42 -1.30
N LEU A 25 7.99 -2.62 -1.07
CA LEU A 25 7.42 -3.57 -0.10
C LEU A 25 7.53 -3.04 1.33
N VAL A 26 8.68 -2.46 1.69
CA VAL A 26 8.86 -1.80 3.00
C VAL A 26 7.91 -0.62 3.15
N ALA A 27 7.83 0.25 2.13
CA ALA A 27 6.90 1.38 2.14
C ALA A 27 5.44 0.93 2.31
N ALA A 28 5.06 -0.15 1.63
CA ALA A 28 3.75 -0.77 1.79
C ALA A 28 3.52 -1.29 3.22
N ALA A 29 4.44 -2.09 3.75
CA ALA A 29 4.31 -2.76 5.04
C ALA A 29 4.22 -1.77 6.21
N TYR A 30 4.92 -0.65 6.15
CA TYR A 30 4.99 0.34 7.23
C TYR A 30 4.13 1.59 6.97
N ASN A 31 3.28 1.57 5.95
CA ASN A 31 2.46 2.72 5.54
C ASN A 31 3.29 4.01 5.34
N LEU A 32 4.44 3.88 4.68
CA LEU A 32 5.34 4.98 4.39
C LEU A 32 5.24 5.40 2.92
N THR A 33 5.71 6.62 2.62
CA THR A 33 6.11 6.95 1.26
C THR A 33 7.49 6.34 0.98
N PRO A 34 7.81 5.95 -0.26
CA PRO A 34 9.16 5.49 -0.59
C PRO A 34 10.24 6.53 -0.25
N ARG A 35 9.94 7.84 -0.33
CA ARG A 35 10.88 8.92 0.02
C ARG A 35 11.22 8.99 1.52
N ALA A 36 10.39 8.42 2.38
CA ALA A 36 10.69 8.32 3.81
C ALA A 36 11.78 7.28 4.12
N ILE A 37 12.09 6.39 3.18
CA ILE A 37 13.07 5.32 3.35
C ILE A 37 14.44 5.79 2.83
N SER A 38 15.43 5.77 3.71
CA SER A 38 16.81 6.19 3.43
C SER A 38 17.78 5.04 3.70
N GLY A 39 18.91 5.02 3.00
CA GLY A 39 19.94 3.98 3.14
C GLY A 39 19.53 2.63 2.53
N GLY A 40 20.22 1.57 2.98
CA GLY A 40 20.10 0.22 2.46
C GLY A 40 21.00 -0.04 1.23
N PRO A 41 21.12 -1.30 0.80
CA PRO A 41 21.91 -1.65 -0.38
C PRO A 41 21.36 -1.03 -1.67
N ASP A 42 22.22 -0.75 -2.65
CA ASP A 42 21.83 -0.11 -3.92
C ASP A 42 20.71 -0.83 -4.67
N TRP A 43 20.58 -2.14 -4.48
CA TRP A 43 19.60 -2.96 -5.17
C TRP A 43 18.16 -2.81 -4.66
N ILE A 44 17.92 -2.19 -3.49
CA ILE A 44 16.57 -2.13 -2.90
C ILE A 44 15.55 -1.37 -3.76
N ASP A 45 16.05 -0.50 -4.65
CA ASP A 45 15.27 0.30 -5.59
C ASP A 45 15.31 -0.22 -7.03
N LEU A 46 16.17 -1.20 -7.30
CA LEU A 46 16.47 -1.68 -8.66
C LEU A 46 15.81 -3.03 -8.93
N ILE A 47 16.00 -3.98 -8.01
CA ILE A 47 15.53 -5.35 -8.20
C ILE A 47 14.05 -5.44 -7.84
N ARG A 48 13.27 -6.04 -8.75
CA ARG A 48 11.84 -6.29 -8.57
C ARG A 48 11.60 -7.75 -8.23
N TYR A 49 10.67 -7.96 -7.32
CA TYR A 49 10.24 -9.26 -6.82
C TYR A 49 8.75 -9.46 -7.10
N ASP A 50 8.42 -10.72 -7.35
CA ASP A 50 7.05 -11.22 -7.28
C ASP A 50 6.93 -12.03 -5.97
N VAL A 51 6.07 -11.56 -5.07
CA VAL A 51 5.78 -12.21 -3.79
C VAL A 51 4.47 -12.96 -3.91
N ARG A 52 4.49 -14.25 -3.57
CA ARG A 52 3.30 -15.06 -3.34
C ARG A 52 3.42 -15.69 -1.96
N ALA A 53 2.50 -15.36 -1.07
CA ALA A 53 2.51 -15.84 0.30
C ALA A 53 1.12 -16.34 0.70
N VAL A 54 1.09 -17.29 1.63
CA VAL A 54 -0.16 -17.81 2.20
C VAL A 54 -0.46 -17.01 3.47
N ALA A 55 -1.67 -16.44 3.54
CA ALA A 55 -2.18 -15.84 4.76
C ALA A 55 -2.78 -16.95 5.65
N PRO A 56 -2.32 -17.11 6.89
CA PRO A 56 -2.91 -18.06 7.83
C PRO A 56 -4.33 -17.66 8.24
N GLY A 57 -5.13 -18.65 8.66
CA GLY A 57 -6.49 -18.47 9.14
C GLY A 57 -7.58 -18.73 8.09
N GLU A 58 -8.82 -18.82 8.56
CA GLU A 58 -10.01 -19.15 7.75
C GLU A 58 -10.62 -17.93 7.07
N VAL A 59 -10.42 -16.74 7.65
CA VAL A 59 -11.01 -15.48 7.19
C VAL A 59 -9.96 -14.62 6.50
N ARG A 60 -10.40 -13.86 5.49
CA ARG A 60 -9.53 -12.91 4.80
C ARG A 60 -9.02 -11.86 5.80
N PRO A 61 -7.70 -11.69 5.98
CA PRO A 61 -7.16 -10.66 6.84
C PRO A 61 -7.53 -9.28 6.32
N ASN A 62 -7.80 -8.35 7.24
CA ASN A 62 -7.97 -6.94 6.91
C ASN A 62 -6.62 -6.33 6.43
N LEU A 63 -6.64 -5.07 5.99
CA LEU A 63 -5.43 -4.45 5.42
C LEU A 63 -4.28 -4.37 6.42
N ASP A 64 -4.54 -4.04 7.68
CA ASP A 64 -3.50 -3.89 8.70
C ASP A 64 -2.87 -5.24 9.05
N GLU A 65 -3.67 -6.30 9.14
CA GLU A 65 -3.22 -7.67 9.31
C GLU A 65 -2.35 -8.13 8.12
N GLN A 66 -2.77 -7.84 6.89
CA GLN A 66 -1.97 -8.13 5.69
C GLN A 66 -0.61 -7.42 5.74
N MET A 67 -0.57 -6.14 6.15
CA MET A 67 0.69 -5.40 6.25
C MET A 67 1.56 -5.92 7.39
N ALA A 68 0.98 -6.35 8.51
CA ALA A 68 1.71 -7.01 9.59
C ALA A 68 2.35 -8.33 9.12
N MET A 69 1.61 -9.16 8.37
CA MET A 69 2.16 -10.37 7.74
C MET A 69 3.31 -10.06 6.79
N LEU A 70 3.19 -8.99 5.99
CA LEU A 70 4.28 -8.55 5.11
C LEU A 70 5.52 -8.11 5.90
N ARG A 71 5.36 -7.44 7.06
CA ARG A 71 6.50 -7.11 7.94
C ARG A 71 7.23 -8.37 8.40
N THR A 72 6.50 -9.39 8.84
CA THR A 72 7.08 -10.69 9.24
C THR A 72 7.85 -11.33 8.08
N LEU A 73 7.26 -11.38 6.88
CA LEU A 73 7.93 -11.92 5.69
C LEU A 73 9.22 -11.16 5.38
N LEU A 74 9.20 -9.82 5.43
CA LEU A 74 10.37 -8.99 5.20
C LEU A 74 11.48 -9.24 6.24
N ALA A 75 11.12 -9.36 7.52
CA ALA A 75 12.07 -9.70 8.58
C ALA A 75 12.67 -11.11 8.40
N GLU A 76 11.86 -12.10 8.03
CA GLU A 76 12.33 -13.48 7.93
C GLU A 76 13.15 -13.76 6.66
N ARG A 77 12.70 -13.26 5.50
CA ARG A 77 13.26 -13.57 4.19
C ARG A 77 14.34 -12.60 3.75
N PHE A 78 14.18 -11.32 4.07
CA PHE A 78 15.15 -10.28 3.72
C PHE A 78 16.03 -9.88 4.90
N LYS A 79 15.80 -10.47 6.10
CA LYS A 79 16.52 -10.12 7.33
C LYS A 79 16.48 -8.61 7.60
N LEU A 80 15.33 -8.00 7.30
CA LEU A 80 15.17 -6.55 7.40
C LEU A 80 15.36 -6.08 8.84
N THR A 81 16.35 -5.22 9.05
CA THR A 81 16.58 -4.46 10.29
C THR A 81 16.68 -2.98 9.94
N PHE A 82 16.13 -2.11 10.78
CA PHE A 82 16.16 -0.67 10.57
C PHE A 82 16.05 0.06 11.91
N HIS A 83 16.32 1.35 11.89
CA HIS A 83 16.01 2.30 12.94
C HIS A 83 15.15 3.44 12.38
N THR A 84 14.54 4.21 13.26
CA THR A 84 13.68 5.34 12.90
C THR A 84 14.36 6.65 13.26
N GLU A 85 14.29 7.62 12.35
CA GLU A 85 14.78 8.97 12.58
C GLU A 85 13.69 9.98 12.20
N PRO A 86 13.56 11.09 12.95
CA PRO A 86 12.68 12.18 12.57
C PRO A 86 13.18 12.85 11.29
N LYS A 87 12.27 13.13 10.36
CA LYS A 87 12.59 13.82 9.11
C LYS A 87 11.43 14.70 8.68
N GLU A 88 11.76 15.92 8.29
CA GLU A 88 10.77 16.87 7.79
C GLU A 88 10.44 16.60 6.32
N PHE A 89 9.15 16.61 6.00
CA PHE A 89 8.65 16.46 4.64
C PHE A 89 7.53 17.45 4.39
N SER A 90 7.49 18.02 3.18
CA SER A 90 6.25 18.62 2.68
C SER A 90 5.20 17.53 2.48
N VAL A 91 3.95 17.84 2.85
CA VAL A 91 2.81 16.92 2.72
C VAL A 91 1.80 17.44 1.69
N TYR A 92 0.99 16.53 1.16
CA TYR A 92 -0.27 16.91 0.53
C TYR A 92 -1.40 16.89 1.57
N ALA A 93 -2.23 17.92 1.56
CA ALA A 93 -3.48 17.91 2.33
C ALA A 93 -4.63 17.42 1.44
N LEU A 94 -5.30 16.36 1.88
CA LEU A 94 -6.53 15.90 1.26
C LEU A 94 -7.68 16.72 1.86
N MET A 95 -8.33 17.52 1.01
CA MET A 95 -9.41 18.43 1.42
C MET A 95 -10.66 18.19 0.60
N VAL A 96 -11.81 18.51 1.20
CA VAL A 96 -13.09 18.54 0.47
C VAL A 96 -13.06 19.64 -0.58
N ALA A 97 -13.40 19.31 -1.83
CA ALA A 97 -13.49 20.28 -2.91
C ALA A 97 -14.58 21.33 -2.62
N LYS A 98 -14.45 22.53 -3.19
CA LYS A 98 -15.41 23.64 -3.00
C LYS A 98 -16.88 23.24 -3.27
N ASN A 99 -17.09 22.31 -4.20
CA ASN A 99 -18.42 21.82 -4.58
C ASN A 99 -18.83 20.53 -3.82
N GLY A 100 -18.18 20.25 -2.68
CA GLY A 100 -18.41 19.05 -1.88
C GLY A 100 -17.70 17.81 -2.44
N ALA A 101 -17.77 16.73 -1.65
CA ALA A 101 -17.27 15.42 -2.05
C ALA A 101 -18.24 14.76 -3.06
N ARG A 102 -17.71 14.25 -4.17
CA ARG A 102 -18.47 13.42 -5.14
C ARG A 102 -18.36 11.93 -4.79
N LEU A 103 -18.54 11.62 -3.51
CA LEU A 103 -18.47 10.25 -2.98
C LEU A 103 -19.88 9.75 -2.68
N LYS A 104 -20.07 8.43 -2.73
CA LYS A 104 -21.29 7.76 -2.30
C LYS A 104 -21.01 7.04 -1.00
N GLU A 105 -21.92 7.15 -0.04
CA GLU A 105 -21.88 6.37 1.18
C GLU A 105 -21.91 4.87 0.84
N SER A 106 -21.15 4.08 1.58
CA SER A 106 -21.07 2.65 1.37
C SER A 106 -22.31 1.97 1.92
N THR A 107 -22.93 1.10 1.12
CA THR A 107 -24.03 0.22 1.56
C THR A 107 -23.55 -1.19 1.87
N ALA A 108 -22.24 -1.40 1.95
CA ALA A 108 -21.66 -2.69 2.27
C ALA A 108 -21.88 -3.04 3.76
N PRO A 109 -21.98 -4.32 4.12
CA PRO A 109 -21.99 -4.76 5.51
C PRO A 109 -20.77 -4.23 6.30
N PRO A 110 -20.90 -3.97 7.62
CA PRO A 110 -19.80 -3.45 8.44
C PRO A 110 -18.53 -4.30 8.44
N ASP A 111 -18.68 -5.60 8.18
CA ASP A 111 -17.63 -6.62 8.14
C ASP A 111 -17.01 -6.82 6.74
N GLU A 112 -17.57 -6.21 5.68
CA GLU A 112 -16.97 -6.29 4.35
C GLU A 112 -15.67 -5.47 4.32
N SER A 113 -14.54 -6.09 4.02
CA SER A 113 -13.26 -5.39 3.96
C SER A 113 -13.22 -4.33 2.82
N PRO A 114 -12.51 -3.21 3.02
CA PRO A 114 -12.31 -2.21 1.97
C PRO A 114 -11.63 -2.82 0.74
N ARG A 115 -12.09 -2.43 -0.45
CA ARG A 115 -11.39 -2.73 -1.71
C ARG A 115 -10.55 -1.53 -2.12
N LEU A 116 -9.24 -1.62 -1.87
CA LEU A 116 -8.23 -0.59 -2.07
C LEU A 116 -7.10 -1.11 -2.98
N ILE A 117 -7.45 -1.57 -4.18
CA ILE A 117 -6.47 -2.13 -5.11
C ILE A 117 -5.80 -0.98 -5.86
N ASN A 118 -4.48 -0.85 -5.73
CA ASN A 118 -3.70 -0.02 -6.64
C ASN A 118 -3.10 -0.88 -7.76
N THR A 119 -3.37 -0.50 -9.01
CA THR A 119 -2.65 -1.02 -10.17
C THR A 119 -1.96 0.12 -10.92
N VAL A 120 -0.63 0.06 -10.99
CA VAL A 120 0.19 0.99 -11.79
C VAL A 120 0.56 0.30 -13.09
N PHE A 121 0.00 0.76 -14.20
CA PHE A 121 0.30 0.24 -15.54
C PHE A 121 1.50 0.99 -16.15
N PRO A 122 2.16 0.40 -17.17
CA PRO A 122 3.13 1.14 -18.00
C PRO A 122 2.49 2.40 -18.61
N GLY A 123 3.28 3.47 -18.77
CA GLY A 123 2.82 4.75 -19.36
C GLY A 123 1.98 5.62 -18.41
N ASP A 124 2.31 5.60 -17.10
CA ASP A 124 1.75 6.46 -16.06
C ASP A 124 0.25 6.35 -15.79
N ARG A 125 -0.43 5.34 -16.36
CA ARG A 125 -1.82 5.06 -16.03
C ARG A 125 -1.92 4.36 -14.68
N ILE A 126 -2.61 5.01 -13.75
CA ILE A 126 -2.87 4.48 -12.41
C ILE A 126 -4.38 4.22 -12.24
N VAL A 127 -4.74 3.03 -11.73
CA VAL A 127 -6.13 2.65 -11.43
C VAL A 127 -6.26 2.35 -9.95
N LEU A 128 -7.15 3.09 -9.28
CA LEU A 128 -7.30 3.11 -7.82
C LEU A 128 -8.77 3.03 -7.39
N PRO A 129 -9.48 1.90 -7.62
CA PRO A 129 -10.77 1.71 -6.99
C PRO A 129 -10.62 1.74 -5.47
N ALA A 130 -11.29 2.71 -4.83
CA ALA A 130 -11.54 2.73 -3.39
C ALA A 130 -13.04 2.48 -3.17
N ARG A 131 -13.38 1.33 -2.58
CA ARG A 131 -14.77 0.99 -2.22
C ARG A 131 -14.82 0.51 -0.78
N ASN A 132 -15.91 0.85 -0.08
CA ASN A 132 -16.10 0.57 1.34
C ASN A 132 -14.90 1.00 2.21
N ALA A 133 -14.31 2.16 1.92
CA ALA A 133 -13.10 2.63 2.57
C ALA A 133 -13.33 3.95 3.30
N THR A 134 -12.63 4.14 4.41
CA THR A 134 -12.59 5.41 5.14
C THR A 134 -11.63 6.40 4.47
N MET A 135 -11.77 7.69 4.77
CA MET A 135 -10.86 8.72 4.28
C MET A 135 -9.39 8.50 4.71
N PRO A 136 -9.09 8.08 5.96
CA PRO A 136 -7.74 7.69 6.34
C PRO A 136 -7.16 6.53 5.51
N GLN A 137 -7.98 5.52 5.21
CA GLN A 137 -7.54 4.40 4.36
C GLN A 137 -7.27 4.86 2.91
N PHE A 138 -8.09 5.77 2.40
CA PHE A 138 -7.88 6.37 1.08
C PHE A 138 -6.60 7.22 1.02
N ALA A 139 -6.34 8.05 2.04
CA ALA A 139 -5.11 8.83 2.16
C ALA A 139 -3.86 7.94 2.22
N SER A 140 -3.91 6.87 3.02
CA SER A 140 -2.86 5.84 3.08
C SER A 140 -2.60 5.22 1.70
N MET A 141 -3.65 4.89 0.96
CA MET A 141 -3.51 4.34 -0.39
C MET A 141 -2.86 5.34 -1.36
N LEU A 142 -3.23 6.62 -1.31
CA LEU A 142 -2.65 7.65 -2.19
C LEU A 142 -1.15 7.84 -1.97
N GLN A 143 -0.70 7.95 -0.71
CA GLN A 143 0.70 8.21 -0.39
C GLN A 143 1.64 7.03 -0.70
N ARG A 144 1.14 5.79 -0.59
CA ARG A 144 1.96 4.59 -0.84
C ARG A 144 2.27 4.37 -2.31
N ALA A 145 1.41 4.86 -3.17
CA ALA A 145 1.14 4.19 -4.43
C ALA A 145 1.03 5.13 -5.63
N VAL A 146 0.82 6.43 -5.37
CA VAL A 146 0.49 7.44 -6.37
C VAL A 146 1.32 8.69 -6.17
N LEU A 147 1.32 9.20 -4.93
CA LEU A 147 1.93 10.48 -4.61
C LEU A 147 3.35 10.31 -4.07
N ASP A 148 4.15 11.33 -4.32
CA ASP A 148 5.56 11.36 -3.95
C ASP A 148 5.80 11.92 -2.54
N ARG A 149 4.72 12.27 -1.83
CA ARG A 149 4.72 12.91 -0.50
C ARG A 149 3.62 12.31 0.37
N PRO A 150 3.77 12.37 1.72
CA PRO A 150 2.72 11.92 2.62
C PRO A 150 1.42 12.68 2.40
N VAL A 151 0.30 12.01 2.65
CA VAL A 151 -1.05 12.59 2.51
C VAL A 151 -1.68 12.68 3.88
N LEU A 152 -2.09 13.89 4.25
CA LEU A 152 -2.79 14.17 5.49
C LEU A 152 -4.26 14.44 5.18
N ASP A 153 -5.15 13.67 5.80
CA ASP A 153 -6.60 13.93 5.81
C ASP A 153 -6.89 15.16 6.69
N LYS A 154 -7.64 16.13 6.17
CA LYS A 154 -7.86 17.45 6.79
C LYS A 154 -9.32 17.85 6.82
#